data_AF-A0A8X6JZ98-F1
#
_entry.id   AF-A0A8X6JZ98-F1
#
_cell.length_a   1.000
_cell.length_b   1.000
_cell.length_c   1.000
_cell.angle_alpha   90.00
_cell.angle_beta   90.00
_cell.angle_gamma   90.00
#
_symmetry.space_group_name_H-M   'P 1'
#
loop_
_entity.id
_entity.type
_entity.pdbx_description
1 polymer ?
#
loop_
_entity_poly.entity_id
_entity_poly.type
_entity_poly.pdbx_seq_one_letter_code
_entity_poly.pdbx_strand_id
1 'polypeptide(L)'
;MRLTATTWGSNQDVLKTTYKSYIRPVLEFGGEVTITANKCTTKVLDRVQNIALRTITGAAKPTPIAAMEAQSQIEVHREKSVLCFWERSRRINTSIGKLPKSYRPTSDPANTYNLLSESIHKIWYHPWRTCPTKHISGLFPTST
;
A
#
# COMPACT_ATOMS: atom_id res chain seq x y z
N MET A 1 -31.65 -24.62 0.18
CA MET A 1 -30.73 -25.00 -0.92
C MET A 1 -29.38 -25.36 -0.32
N ARG A 2 -29.05 -26.65 -0.31
CA ARG A 2 -27.74 -27.19 0.08
C ARG A 2 -26.98 -27.41 -1.23
N LEU A 3 -25.82 -26.78 -1.40
CA LEU A 3 -24.96 -27.04 -2.56
C LEU A 3 -24.29 -28.41 -2.35
N THR A 4 -24.98 -29.45 -2.78
CA THR A 4 -24.46 -30.82 -2.84
C THR A 4 -23.71 -30.99 -4.16
N ALA A 5 -22.37 -30.91 -4.14
CA ALA A 5 -21.44 -31.59 -5.06
C ALA A 5 -20.02 -30.95 -5.10
N THR A 6 -19.49 -30.43 -3.99
CA THR A 6 -18.03 -30.41 -3.81
C THR A 6 -17.69 -30.41 -2.32
N THR A 7 -17.55 -31.61 -1.75
CA THR A 7 -17.12 -31.80 -0.36
C THR A 7 -15.61 -31.58 -0.28
N TRP A 8 -15.13 -30.34 -0.40
CA TRP A 8 -13.73 -30.01 -0.12
C TRP A 8 -13.38 -30.09 1.39
N GLY A 9 -14.21 -30.74 2.20
CA GLY A 9 -13.92 -31.04 3.62
C GLY A 9 -13.54 -29.82 4.47
N SER A 10 -13.75 -28.60 3.98
CA SER A 10 -13.12 -27.43 4.56
C SER A 10 -14.03 -26.92 5.67
N ASN A 11 -13.59 -27.13 6.91
CA ASN A 11 -14.25 -26.63 8.10
C ASN A 11 -14.39 -25.10 7.96
N GLN A 12 -15.55 -24.55 8.33
CA GLN A 12 -15.81 -23.12 8.37
C GLN A 12 -14.68 -22.33 9.05
N ASP A 13 -14.05 -22.90 10.07
CA ASP A 13 -12.90 -22.31 10.76
C ASP A 13 -11.66 -22.19 9.88
N VAL A 14 -11.41 -23.17 9.00
CA VAL A 14 -10.29 -23.15 8.04
C VAL A 14 -10.52 -22.07 6.99
N LEU A 15 -11.74 -21.93 6.45
CA LEU A 15 -12.05 -20.86 5.50
C LEU A 15 -11.95 -19.49 6.17
N LYS A 16 -12.45 -19.36 7.40
CA LYS A 16 -12.36 -18.13 8.20
C LYS A 16 -10.91 -17.73 8.46
N THR A 17 -10.07 -18.70 8.80
CA THR A 17 -8.64 -18.50 9.03
C THR A 17 -7.91 -18.14 7.75
N THR A 18 -8.22 -18.81 6.63
CA THR A 18 -7.66 -18.49 5.31
C THR A 18 -8.03 -17.07 4.88
N TYR A 19 -9.28 -16.68 5.09
CA TYR A 19 -9.73 -15.32 4.79
C TYR A 19 -8.98 -14.27 5.62
N LYS A 20 -8.83 -14.49 6.93
CA LYS A 20 -8.13 -13.56 7.82
C LYS A 20 -6.61 -13.49 7.55
N SER A 21 -5.99 -14.61 7.22
CA SER A 21 -4.53 -14.68 7.02
C SER A 21 -4.07 -14.21 5.64
N TYR A 22 -4.87 -14.42 4.59
CA TYR A 22 -4.47 -14.12 3.22
C TYR A 22 -5.29 -13.00 2.57
N ILE A 23 -6.62 -13.11 2.60
CA ILE A 23 -7.50 -12.18 1.86
C ILE A 23 -7.53 -10.80 2.55
N ARG A 24 -7.65 -10.79 3.88
CA ARG A 24 -7.71 -9.55 4.68
C ARG A 24 -6.48 -8.64 4.47
N PRO A 25 -5.21 -9.09 4.61
CA PRO A 25 -4.07 -8.19 4.42
C PRO A 25 -3.96 -7.64 2.99
N VAL A 26 -4.32 -8.42 1.96
CA VAL A 26 -4.36 -7.95 0.57
C VAL A 26 -5.40 -6.84 0.40
N LEU A 27 -6.57 -7.00 1.02
CA LEU A 27 -7.64 -6.00 0.96
C LEU A 27 -7.33 -4.74 1.79
N GLU A 28 -6.66 -4.90 2.94
CA GLU A 28 -6.22 -3.79 3.79
C GLU A 28 -5.15 -2.95 3.09
N PHE A 29 -4.18 -3.60 2.42
CA PHE A 29 -3.17 -2.91 1.60
C PHE A 29 -3.81 -2.11 0.46
N GLY A 30 -4.78 -2.69 -0.24
CA GLY A 30 -5.53 -1.99 -1.29
C GLY A 30 -6.59 -0.98 -0.78
N GLY A 31 -6.82 -0.92 0.53
CA GLY A 31 -7.85 -0.08 1.14
C GLY A 31 -7.59 1.41 0.93
N GLU A 32 -6.33 1.83 0.97
CA GLU A 32 -5.92 3.23 0.76
C GLU A 32 -6.23 3.71 -0.67
N VAL A 33 -5.98 2.86 -1.67
CA VAL A 33 -6.28 3.14 -3.08
C VAL A 33 -7.78 3.15 -3.35
N THR A 34 -8.56 2.41 -2.56
CA THR A 34 -10.01 2.35 -2.72
C THR A 34 -10.69 3.67 -2.37
N ILE A 35 -10.04 4.55 -1.58
CA ILE A 35 -10.56 5.88 -1.21
C ILE A 35 -10.70 6.79 -2.44
N THR A 36 -9.77 6.69 -3.38
CA THR A 36 -9.75 7.49 -4.61
C THR A 36 -10.44 6.77 -5.78
N ALA A 37 -10.80 5.50 -5.60
CA ALA A 37 -11.44 4.69 -6.63
C ALA A 37 -12.90 5.12 -6.89
N ASN A 38 -13.36 4.87 -8.12
CA ASN A 38 -14.74 5.12 -8.51
C ASN A 38 -15.71 4.20 -7.72
N LYS A 39 -16.88 4.73 -7.35
CA LYS A 39 -17.98 4.02 -6.68
C LYS A 39 -18.35 2.70 -7.38
N CYS A 40 -18.21 2.63 -8.71
CA CYS A 40 -18.44 1.40 -9.47
C CYS A 40 -17.47 0.28 -9.08
N THR A 41 -16.18 0.60 -8.94
CA THR A 41 -15.13 -0.34 -8.54
C THR A 41 -15.32 -0.78 -7.09
N THR A 42 -15.70 0.14 -6.18
CA THR A 42 -16.02 -0.19 -4.78
C THR A 42 -17.16 -1.19 -4.69
N LYS A 43 -18.23 -1.02 -5.47
CA LYS A 43 -19.37 -1.97 -5.50
C LYS A 43 -18.99 -3.37 -5.98
N VAL A 44 -18.06 -3.48 -6.93
CA VAL A 44 -17.56 -4.78 -7.39
C VAL A 44 -16.80 -5.47 -6.27
N LEU A 45 -15.97 -4.72 -5.55
CA LEU A 45 -15.20 -5.23 -4.43
C LEU A 45 -16.09 -5.71 -3.28
N ASP A 46 -17.14 -4.95 -2.94
CA ASP A 46 -18.14 -5.34 -1.94
C ASP A 46 -18.90 -6.61 -2.37
N ARG A 47 -19.22 -6.74 -3.67
CA ARG A 47 -19.85 -7.96 -4.20
C ARG A 47 -18.96 -9.18 -4.00
N VAL A 48 -17.66 -9.08 -4.31
CA VAL A 48 -16.70 -10.19 -4.14
C VAL A 48 -16.58 -10.59 -2.67
N GLN A 49 -16.50 -9.63 -1.75
CA GLN A 49 -16.48 -9.91 -0.32
C GLN A 49 -17.76 -10.57 0.18
N ASN A 50 -18.92 -10.09 -0.28
CA ASN A 50 -20.20 -10.68 0.07
C ASN A 50 -20.30 -12.13 -0.41
N ILE A 51 -19.79 -12.44 -1.60
CA ILE A 51 -19.70 -13.82 -2.11
C ILE A 51 -18.77 -14.65 -1.21
N ALA A 52 -17.58 -14.14 -0.87
CA ALA A 52 -16.64 -14.84 0.01
C ALA A 52 -17.25 -15.14 1.38
N LEU A 53 -17.94 -14.18 2.01
CA LEU A 53 -18.62 -14.40 3.28
C LEU A 53 -19.72 -15.46 3.18
N ARG A 54 -20.47 -15.50 2.08
CA ARG A 54 -21.50 -16.54 1.85
C ARG A 54 -20.87 -17.91 1.72
N THR A 55 -19.72 -18.00 1.06
CA THR A 55 -18.96 -19.25 0.95
C THR A 55 -18.44 -19.71 2.32
N ILE A 56 -17.93 -18.79 3.15
CA ILE A 56 -17.42 -19.10 4.49
C ILE A 56 -18.56 -19.54 5.42
N THR A 57 -19.67 -18.81 5.45
CA THR A 57 -20.77 -19.07 6.38
C THR A 57 -21.77 -20.12 5.89
N GLY A 58 -21.72 -20.51 4.61
CA GLY A 58 -22.74 -21.34 3.99
C GLY A 58 -24.11 -20.67 3.92
N ALA A 59 -24.17 -19.35 4.06
CA ALA A 59 -25.42 -18.61 4.24
C ALA A 59 -26.24 -18.50 2.92
N ALA A 60 -27.55 -18.71 3.04
CA ALA A 60 -28.48 -18.65 1.91
C ALA A 60 -28.59 -17.22 1.35
N LYS A 61 -28.84 -17.07 0.04
CA LYS A 61 -28.94 -15.76 -0.65
C LYS A 61 -29.74 -14.65 0.06
N PRO A 62 -30.87 -14.89 0.75
CA PRO A 62 -31.62 -13.81 1.41
C PRO A 62 -31.02 -13.36 2.75
N THR A 63 -29.96 -14.00 3.27
CA THR A 63 -29.39 -13.61 4.56
C THR A 63 -28.78 -12.20 4.50
N PRO A 64 -29.07 -11.34 5.50
CA PRO A 64 -28.49 -10.01 5.57
C PRO A 64 -26.98 -10.08 5.87
N ILE A 65 -26.22 -9.16 5.28
CA ILE A 65 -24.74 -9.12 5.40
C ILE A 65 -24.31 -8.90 6.85
N ALA A 66 -25.01 -8.04 7.59
CA ALA A 66 -24.72 -7.76 9.00
C ALA A 66 -24.76 -9.02 9.89
N ALA A 67 -25.70 -9.94 9.63
CA ALA A 67 -25.78 -11.19 10.37
C ALA A 67 -24.58 -12.11 10.05
N MET A 68 -24.13 -12.12 8.79
CA MET A 68 -22.97 -12.89 8.36
C MET A 68 -21.65 -12.31 8.90
N GLU A 69 -21.53 -10.99 9.01
CA GLU A 69 -20.39 -10.32 9.65
C GLU A 69 -20.30 -10.67 11.13
N ALA A 70 -21.42 -10.65 11.85
CA ALA A 70 -21.48 -11.05 13.26
C ALA A 70 -21.06 -12.51 13.47
N GLN A 71 -21.54 -13.42 12.62
CA GLN A 71 -21.20 -14.85 12.69
C GLN A 71 -19.73 -15.12 12.31
N SER A 72 -19.23 -14.43 11.30
CA SER A 72 -17.87 -14.62 10.80
C SER A 72 -16.82 -13.79 11.54
N GLN A 73 -17.20 -12.88 12.45
CA GLN A 73 -16.27 -11.97 13.14
C GLN A 73 -15.26 -11.32 12.16
N ILE A 74 -15.74 -11.05 10.94
CA ILE A 74 -14.98 -10.45 9.86
C ILE A 74 -15.76 -9.19 9.51
N GLU A 75 -15.25 -8.06 9.94
CA GLU A 75 -15.74 -6.76 9.48
C GLU A 75 -15.34 -6.62 8.00
N VAL A 76 -16.33 -6.41 7.12
CA VAL A 76 -16.13 -6.09 5.69
C VAL A 76 -15.74 -4.62 5.53
N HIS A 77 -16.04 -3.82 6.55
CA HIS A 77 -15.92 -2.38 6.55
C HIS A 77 -14.45 -1.94 6.62
N ARG A 78 -13.95 -1.45 5.49
CA ARG A 78 -12.59 -0.88 5.33
C ARG A 78 -12.41 0.46 6.06
N GLU A 79 -13.47 1.00 6.63
CA GLU A 79 -13.55 2.35 7.19
C GLU A 79 -12.44 2.63 8.20
N LYS A 80 -12.07 1.66 9.04
CA LYS A 80 -10.97 1.82 10.01
C LYS A 80 -9.63 2.09 9.33
N SER A 81 -9.27 1.28 8.32
CA SER A 81 -8.02 1.45 7.55
C SER A 81 -8.01 2.78 6.79
N VAL A 82 -9.16 3.17 6.22
CA VAL A 82 -9.35 4.42 5.50
C VAL A 82 -9.18 5.62 6.42
N LEU A 83 -9.79 5.61 7.61
CA LEU A 83 -9.67 6.69 8.59
C LEU A 83 -8.24 6.83 9.11
N CYS A 84 -7.58 5.73 9.46
CA CYS A 84 -6.18 5.75 9.88
C CYS A 84 -5.26 6.31 8.78
N PHE A 85 -5.49 5.94 7.53
CA PHE A 85 -4.76 6.48 6.38
C PHE A 85 -5.01 7.98 6.19
N TRP A 86 -6.28 8.42 6.29
CA TRP A 86 -6.65 9.82 6.15
C TRP A 86 -6.01 10.69 7.24
N GLU A 87 -6.03 10.22 8.49
CA GLU A 87 -5.35 10.91 9.58
C GLU A 87 -3.84 10.96 9.39
N ARG A 88 -3.22 9.85 8.95
CA ARG A 88 -1.79 9.80 8.65
C ARG A 88 -1.44 10.81 7.55
N SER A 89 -2.23 10.88 6.49
CA SER A 89 -2.09 11.86 5.41
C SER A 89 -2.19 13.29 5.92
N ARG A 90 -3.14 13.58 6.83
CA ARG A 90 -3.28 14.89 7.48
C ARG A 90 -2.07 15.26 8.34
N ARG A 91 -1.51 14.31 9.10
CA ARG A 91 -0.30 14.51 9.92
C ARG A 91 0.91 14.81 9.04
N ILE A 92 1.06 14.08 7.94
CA ILE A 92 2.12 14.30 6.95
C ILE A 92 1.97 15.67 6.29
N ASN A 93 0.76 16.07 5.88
CA ASN A 93 0.53 17.39 5.31
C ASN A 93 0.91 18.51 6.29
N THR A 94 0.55 18.34 7.57
CA THR A 94 0.90 19.29 8.64
C THR A 94 2.41 19.39 8.86
N SER A 95 3.15 18.27 8.82
CA SER A 95 4.61 18.29 8.95
C SER A 95 5.29 18.87 7.71
N ILE A 96 4.80 18.56 6.50
CA ILE A 96 5.27 19.18 5.25
C ILE A 96 5.05 20.70 5.27
N GLY A 97 3.94 21.16 5.86
CA GLY A 97 3.66 22.58 6.07
C GLY A 97 4.71 23.29 6.93
N LYS A 98 5.41 22.56 7.80
CA LYS A 98 6.46 23.08 8.70
C LYS A 98 7.87 23.02 8.11
N LEU A 99 8.08 22.34 6.97
CA LEU A 99 9.39 22.26 6.33
C LEU A 99 9.80 23.61 5.68
N PRO A 100 11.11 23.90 5.56
CA PRO A 100 11.58 25.02 4.76
C PRO A 100 11.04 24.89 3.33
N LYS A 101 10.76 26.03 2.68
CA LYS A 101 10.10 26.07 1.36
C LYS A 101 10.85 25.24 0.29
N SER A 102 12.16 25.07 0.45
CA SER A 102 13.05 24.27 -0.41
C SER A 102 12.82 22.75 -0.35
N TYR A 103 12.24 22.23 0.73
CA TYR A 103 11.99 20.79 0.94
C TYR A 103 10.53 20.39 0.73
N ARG A 104 9.65 21.35 0.41
CA ARG A 104 8.27 21.03 0.05
C ARG A 104 8.22 20.53 -1.39
N PRO A 105 7.56 19.40 -1.67
CA PRO A 105 7.29 18.98 -3.04
C PRO A 105 6.58 20.12 -3.79
N THR A 106 7.11 20.52 -4.95
CA THR A 106 6.48 21.53 -5.80
C THR A 106 5.14 21.00 -6.32
N SER A 107 4.07 21.78 -6.18
CA SER A 107 2.73 21.42 -6.68
C SER A 107 2.64 21.42 -8.20
N ASP A 108 3.63 21.99 -8.89
CA ASP A 108 3.71 22.05 -10.35
C ASP A 108 4.37 20.79 -10.93
N PRO A 109 3.62 19.93 -11.64
CA PRO A 109 4.16 18.71 -12.21
C PRO A 109 5.29 19.00 -13.21
N ALA A 110 5.26 20.12 -13.94
CA ALA A 110 6.30 20.48 -14.90
C ALA A 110 7.67 20.75 -14.24
N ASN A 111 7.70 21.28 -13.02
CA ASN A 111 8.95 21.64 -12.34
C ASN A 111 9.63 20.42 -11.69
N THR A 112 8.84 19.42 -11.26
CA THR A 112 9.39 18.18 -10.69
C THR A 112 10.15 17.32 -11.71
N TYR A 113 9.68 17.22 -12.95
CA TYR A 113 10.39 16.52 -14.02
C TYR A 113 11.73 17.19 -14.37
N ASN A 114 11.79 18.53 -14.34
CA ASN A 114 13.02 19.28 -14.61
C ASN A 114 14.08 19.08 -13.52
N LEU A 115 13.68 19.14 -12.24
CA LEU A 115 14.59 18.95 -11.10
C LEU A 115 15.08 17.49 -10.97
N LEU A 116 14.22 16.52 -11.27
CA LEU A 116 14.59 15.10 -11.33
C LEU A 116 15.51 14.83 -12.53
N SER A 117 15.23 15.41 -13.70
CA SER A 117 16.08 15.34 -14.89
C SER A 117 17.48 15.88 -14.62
N GLU A 118 17.60 17.07 -14.01
CA GLU A 118 18.89 17.65 -13.63
C GLU A 118 19.66 16.83 -12.58
N SER A 119 18.95 16.26 -11.60
CA SER A 119 19.56 15.43 -10.56
C SER A 119 20.03 14.08 -11.11
N ILE A 120 19.24 13.45 -12.00
CA ILE A 120 19.61 12.22 -12.71
C ILE A 120 20.79 12.50 -13.64
N HIS A 121 20.80 13.63 -14.36
CA HIS A 121 21.94 14.04 -15.18
C HIS A 121 23.22 14.19 -14.35
N LYS A 122 23.16 14.78 -13.15
CA LYS A 122 24.33 14.86 -12.25
C LYS A 122 24.80 13.48 -11.78
N ILE A 123 23.88 12.57 -11.47
CA ILE A 123 24.22 11.21 -11.02
C ILE A 123 24.80 10.35 -12.16
N TRP A 124 24.31 10.51 -13.38
CA TRP A 124 24.74 9.72 -14.54
C TRP A 124 25.95 10.30 -15.29
N TYR A 125 26.16 11.63 -15.26
CA TYR A 125 27.28 12.28 -15.97
C TYR A 125 28.51 12.58 -15.08
N HIS A 126 28.53 12.13 -13.82
CA HIS A 126 29.77 12.05 -13.06
C HIS A 126 30.44 10.69 -13.30
N PRO A 127 31.61 10.63 -13.96
CA PRO A 127 32.32 9.37 -14.19
C PRO A 127 32.82 8.83 -12.84
N TRP A 128 32.35 7.65 -12.45
CA TRP A 128 32.98 6.86 -11.37
C TRP A 128 34.37 6.39 -11.83
N ARG A 129 35.41 7.21 -11.60
CA ARG A 129 36.82 6.83 -11.39
C ARG A 129 37.59 8.14 -11.14
N THR A 130 38.02 8.43 -9.91
CA THR A 130 39.26 7.89 -9.37
C THR A 130 39.12 7.39 -7.92
N CYS A 131 39.48 6.13 -7.70
CA CYS A 131 39.70 5.57 -6.37
C CYS A 131 40.83 6.34 -5.65
N PRO A 132 40.76 6.57 -4.32
CA PRO A 132 41.83 7.23 -3.59
C PRO A 132 42.97 6.22 -3.36
N THR A 133 44.00 6.23 -4.19
CA THR A 133 45.28 5.60 -3.86
C THR A 133 46.12 6.60 -3.07
N LYS A 134 46.29 6.32 -1.77
CA LYS A 134 47.28 7.00 -0.94
C LYS A 134 48.67 6.66 -1.50
N HIS A 135 49.37 7.62 -2.08
CA HIS A 135 50.81 7.50 -2.33
C HIS A 135 51.55 8.52 -1.46
N ILE A 136 52.26 7.97 -0.47
CA ILE A 136 53.22 8.67 0.37
C ILE A 136 54.43 8.95 -0.53
N SER A 137 54.72 10.22 -0.82
CA SER A 137 56.05 10.65 -1.28
C SER A 137 56.18 12.17 -1.22
N GLY A 138 56.30 12.68 0.01
CA GLY A 138 56.94 13.96 0.30
C GLY A 138 58.22 13.67 1.06
N LEU A 139 59.31 13.42 0.35
CA LEU A 139 60.67 13.36 0.89
C LEU A 139 61.63 13.72 -0.25
N PHE A 140 62.45 14.74 0.03
CA PHE A 140 63.56 15.34 -0.72
C PHE A 140 63.28 16.62 -1.52
N PRO A 141 63.93 17.75 -1.13
CA PRO A 141 63.85 19.03 -1.82
C PRO A 141 64.84 19.07 -3.00
N THR A 142 64.48 19.82 -4.04
CA THR A 142 65.36 20.12 -5.16
C THR A 142 66.44 21.11 -4.73
N SER A 143 67.72 20.70 -4.78
CA SER A 143 68.86 21.59 -4.70
C SER A 143 69.47 21.79 -6.09
N THR A 144 69.68 23.07 -6.40
CA THR A 144 70.54 23.71 -7.43
C THR A 144 70.23 23.44 -8.89
#